data_AF-A0A6B0V8I0-F1
#
_entry.id   AF-A0A6B0V8I0-F1
#
_cell.length_a   1.000
_cell.length_b   1.000
_cell.length_c   1.000
_cell.angle_alpha   90.00
_cell.angle_beta   90.00
_cell.angle_gamma   90.00
#
_symmetry.space_group_name_H-M   'P 1'
#
loop_
_entity.id
_entity.type
_entity.pdbx_description
1 polymer ?
#
loop_
_entity_poly.entity_id
_entity_poly.type
_entity_poly.pdbx_seq_one_letter_code
_entity_poly.pdbx_strand_id
1 'polypeptide(L)'
;MEAVDKAAERRARKAAAARARRQNPAVREREAEACRQAARRRRQDPAVREREAESRRQSARRRRQDPAVREREAEAARQRRQDPAVREREAEAARQRRQEDLQNVRKLEAARKRAYRQADPDAARAREASAKRIRRAQPEGADTRFKRDFLDVSFGHSCGVCDRLWFSNSLVTISSIKNDQARANAIAVLQREFPASSGEYKICYSCKDSLVAGKVPPMSVSYGYTYPPKPDHLPPLNLVEERLIAPRLPFMSIRRLTHGSVQYGIKGQVVNVPINVPTTVQTEESLVYRRFTPELRPLIIIHHVDML
;
A
#
# COMPACT_ATOMS: atom_id res chain seq x y z
N MET A 1 98.86 -51.11 27.22
CA MET A 1 98.01 -50.72 26.07
C MET A 1 96.55 -51.16 26.24
N GLU A 2 96.23 -52.30 26.86
CA GLU A 2 94.85 -52.83 26.96
C GLU A 2 93.79 -51.99 27.73
N ALA A 3 94.20 -51.09 28.63
CA ALA A 3 93.25 -50.33 29.46
C ALA A 3 92.63 -49.12 28.75
N VAL A 4 93.36 -48.51 27.80
CA VAL A 4 92.91 -47.34 27.03
C VAL A 4 91.88 -47.76 25.98
N ASP A 5 92.07 -48.94 25.37
CA ASP A 5 91.14 -49.53 24.41
C ASP A 5 89.78 -49.86 25.04
N LYS A 6 89.77 -50.38 26.28
CA LYS A 6 88.52 -50.67 27.01
C LYS A 6 87.70 -49.41 27.34
N ALA A 7 88.36 -48.27 27.58
CA ALA A 7 87.67 -47.01 27.86
C ALA A 7 87.08 -46.37 26.59
N ALA A 8 87.81 -46.42 25.47
CA ALA A 8 87.32 -45.99 24.17
C ALA A 8 86.13 -46.86 23.72
N GLU A 9 86.22 -48.17 23.90
CA GLU A 9 85.14 -49.11 23.59
C GLU A 9 83.89 -48.86 24.44
N ARG A 10 84.03 -48.57 25.74
CA ARG A 10 82.91 -48.18 26.61
C ARG A 10 82.23 -46.88 26.14
N ARG A 11 82.99 -45.87 25.71
CA ARG A 11 82.44 -44.62 25.16
C ARG A 11 81.72 -44.86 23.83
N ALA A 12 82.30 -45.67 22.94
CA ALA A 12 81.68 -46.05 21.68
C ALA A 12 80.37 -46.83 21.90
N ARG A 13 80.36 -47.80 22.82
CA ARG A 13 79.15 -48.54 23.23
C ARG A 13 78.07 -47.60 23.82
N LYS A 14 78.45 -46.64 24.67
CA LYS A 14 77.53 -45.64 25.23
C LYS A 14 76.97 -44.70 24.15
N ALA A 15 77.79 -44.28 23.19
CA ALA A 15 77.35 -43.45 22.07
C ALA A 15 76.44 -44.22 21.10
N ALA A 16 76.74 -45.48 20.81
CA ALA A 16 75.88 -46.37 20.03
C ALA A 16 74.54 -46.62 20.72
N ALA A 17 74.54 -46.87 22.04
CA ALA A 17 73.33 -46.99 22.84
C ALA A 17 72.49 -45.69 22.85
N ALA A 18 73.13 -44.52 22.95
CA ALA A 18 72.43 -43.23 22.86
C ALA A 18 71.82 -42.99 21.47
N ARG A 19 72.51 -43.38 20.39
CA ARG A 19 71.99 -43.32 19.01
C ARG A 19 70.81 -44.29 18.82
N ALA A 20 70.92 -45.53 19.29
CA ALA A 20 69.85 -46.51 19.25
C ALA A 20 68.61 -46.06 20.05
N ARG A 21 68.80 -45.47 21.24
CA ARG A 21 67.73 -44.87 22.05
C ARG A 21 67.03 -43.72 21.33
N ARG A 22 67.77 -42.87 20.60
CA ARG A 22 67.19 -41.76 19.80
C ARG A 22 66.44 -42.24 18.57
N GLN A 23 66.83 -43.38 17.99
CA GLN A 23 66.14 -43.97 16.84
C GLN A 23 64.93 -44.82 17.24
N ASN A 24 64.85 -45.24 18.50
CA ASN A 24 63.72 -45.99 19.03
C ASN A 24 62.43 -45.14 19.03
N PRO A 25 61.42 -45.49 18.22
CA PRO A 25 60.18 -44.71 18.10
C PRO A 25 59.41 -44.57 19.41
N ALA A 26 59.36 -45.63 20.23
CA ALA A 26 58.66 -45.62 21.51
C ALA A 26 59.29 -44.67 22.53
N VAL A 27 60.62 -44.51 22.50
CA VAL A 27 61.32 -43.54 23.35
C VAL A 27 61.04 -42.11 22.90
N ARG A 28 61.09 -41.86 21.58
CA ARG A 28 60.76 -40.54 21.01
C ARG A 28 59.33 -40.11 21.32
N GLU A 29 58.39 -41.04 21.21
CA GLU A 29 56.98 -40.77 21.50
C GLU A 29 56.75 -40.44 22.97
N ARG A 30 57.34 -41.21 23.89
CA ARG A 30 57.30 -40.93 25.33
C ARG A 30 57.93 -39.57 25.68
N GLU A 31 59.08 -39.22 25.08
CA GLU A 31 59.72 -37.92 25.28
C GLU A 31 58.89 -36.76 24.71
N ALA A 32 58.28 -36.94 23.53
CA ALA A 32 57.38 -35.96 22.93
C ALA A 32 56.10 -35.79 23.77
N GLU A 33 55.55 -36.87 24.32
CA GLU A 33 54.41 -36.81 25.21
C GLU A 33 54.76 -36.13 26.53
N ALA A 34 55.90 -36.45 27.14
CA ALA A 34 56.39 -35.76 28.33
C ALA A 34 56.58 -34.26 28.06
N CYS A 35 57.08 -33.88 26.88
CA CYS A 35 57.19 -32.49 26.46
C CYS A 35 55.82 -31.82 26.30
N ARG A 36 54.83 -32.50 25.68
CA ARG A 36 53.44 -32.01 25.57
C ARG A 36 52.79 -31.86 26.94
N GLN A 37 52.98 -32.82 27.84
CA GLN A 37 52.45 -32.78 29.20
C GLN A 37 53.09 -31.64 30.00
N ALA A 38 54.41 -31.44 29.89
CA ALA A 38 55.11 -30.31 30.49
C ALA A 38 54.61 -28.96 29.93
N ALA A 39 54.40 -28.85 28.62
CA ALA A 39 53.83 -27.66 28.00
C ALA A 39 52.38 -27.40 28.46
N ARG A 40 51.56 -28.44 28.63
CA ARG A 40 50.21 -28.34 29.19
C ARG A 40 50.25 -27.84 30.64
N ARG A 41 51.10 -28.43 31.49
CA ARG A 41 51.28 -28.02 32.89
C ARG A 41 51.73 -26.55 32.97
N ARG A 42 52.72 -26.15 32.16
CA ARG A 42 53.19 -24.76 32.07
C ARG A 42 52.10 -23.78 31.62
N ARG A 43 51.21 -24.19 30.70
CA ARG A 43 50.06 -23.38 30.26
C ARG A 43 48.95 -23.30 31.31
N GLN A 44 48.82 -24.30 32.17
CA GLN A 44 47.83 -24.33 33.25
C GLN A 44 48.33 -23.60 34.50
N ASP A 45 49.65 -23.46 34.66
CA ASP A 45 50.28 -22.70 35.73
C ASP A 45 49.87 -21.20 35.65
N PRO A 46 49.10 -20.69 36.63
CA PRO A 46 48.63 -19.31 36.62
C PRO A 46 49.77 -18.31 36.75
N ALA A 47 50.83 -18.62 37.51
CA ALA A 47 51.96 -17.72 37.72
C ALA A 47 52.80 -17.55 36.45
N VAL A 48 52.96 -18.63 35.66
CA VAL A 48 53.63 -18.55 34.36
C VAL A 48 52.78 -17.77 33.35
N ARG A 49 51.46 -18.01 33.31
CA ARG A 49 50.54 -17.26 32.45
C ARG A 49 50.55 -15.77 32.76
N GLU A 50 50.55 -15.41 34.04
CA GLU A 50 50.57 -14.02 34.48
C GLU A 50 51.88 -13.34 34.11
N ARG A 51 53.02 -13.99 34.37
CA ARG A 51 54.35 -13.47 33.97
C ARG A 51 54.47 -13.28 32.45
N GLU A 52 53.99 -14.23 31.66
CA GLU A 52 53.98 -14.10 30.19
C GLU A 52 53.03 -12.99 29.73
N ALA A 53 51.84 -12.87 30.34
CA ALA A 53 50.91 -11.80 30.05
C ALA A 53 51.49 -10.43 30.42
N GLU A 54 52.18 -10.33 31.56
CA GLU A 54 52.84 -9.11 31.99
C GLU A 54 54.00 -8.74 31.07
N SER A 55 54.84 -9.70 30.69
CA SER A 55 55.90 -9.48 29.69
C SER A 55 55.33 -8.98 28.36
N ARG A 56 54.21 -9.57 27.88
CA ARG A 56 53.50 -9.09 26.69
C ARG A 56 52.95 -7.67 26.89
N ARG A 57 52.39 -7.35 28.07
CA ARG A 57 51.90 -5.99 28.40
C ARG A 57 53.05 -4.99 28.42
N GLN A 58 54.19 -5.33 29.03
CA GLN A 58 55.38 -4.47 29.11
C GLN A 58 55.98 -4.25 27.72
N SER A 59 56.11 -5.31 26.91
CA SER A 59 56.55 -5.21 25.51
C SER A 59 55.60 -4.33 24.67
N ALA A 60 54.29 -4.54 24.80
CA ALA A 60 53.29 -3.71 24.13
C ALA A 60 53.34 -2.23 24.58
N ARG A 61 53.59 -1.97 25.88
CA ARG A 61 53.79 -0.62 26.40
C ARG A 61 55.02 0.05 25.78
N ARG A 62 56.17 -0.65 25.75
CA ARG A 62 57.40 -0.15 25.11
C ARG A 62 57.18 0.16 23.62
N ARG A 63 56.55 -0.75 22.89
CA ARG A 63 56.19 -0.57 21.47
C ARG A 63 55.28 0.63 21.22
N ARG A 64 54.34 0.91 22.13
CA ARG A 64 53.45 2.09 22.06
C ARG A 64 54.14 3.40 22.43
N GLN A 65 55.23 3.37 23.20
CA GLN A 65 56.00 4.56 23.57
C GLN A 65 57.03 4.94 22.49
N ASP A 66 57.44 3.99 21.66
CA ASP A 66 58.35 4.21 20.55
C ASP A 66 57.72 5.09 19.46
N PRO A 67 58.24 6.32 19.23
CA PRO A 67 57.70 7.24 18.24
C PRO A 67 57.78 6.73 16.80
N ALA A 68 58.86 6.03 16.44
CA ALA A 68 59.06 5.53 15.08
C ALA A 68 58.07 4.41 14.75
N VAL A 69 57.78 3.54 15.71
CA VAL A 69 56.76 2.51 15.55
C VAL A 69 55.37 3.13 15.42
N ARG A 70 55.04 4.13 16.24
CA ARG A 70 53.75 4.83 16.16
C ARG A 70 53.57 5.52 14.82
N GLU A 71 54.60 6.18 14.30
CA GLU A 71 54.56 6.87 13.02
C GLU A 71 54.36 5.89 11.87
N ARG A 72 55.12 4.78 11.85
CA ARG A 72 54.95 3.70 10.87
C ARG A 72 53.57 3.07 10.92
N GLU A 73 53.02 2.82 12.12
CA GLU A 73 51.65 2.30 12.27
C GLU A 73 50.59 3.32 11.82
N ALA A 74 50.78 4.59 12.13
CA ALA A 74 49.89 5.66 11.69
C ALA A 74 49.93 5.84 10.17
N GLU A 75 51.10 5.73 9.55
CA GLU A 75 51.26 5.79 8.10
C GLU A 75 50.64 4.57 7.42
N ALA A 76 50.88 3.36 7.93
CA ALA A 76 50.21 2.15 7.44
C ALA A 76 48.68 2.26 7.57
N ALA A 77 48.18 2.85 8.67
CA ALA A 77 46.76 3.13 8.82
C ALA A 77 46.24 4.19 7.83
N ARG A 78 47.03 5.23 7.51
CA ARG A 78 46.70 6.22 6.47
C ARG A 78 46.64 5.57 5.09
N GLN A 79 47.65 4.76 4.71
CA GLN A 79 47.69 4.04 3.44
C GLN A 79 46.50 3.07 3.31
N ARG A 80 46.20 2.30 4.38
CA ARG A 80 45.03 1.41 4.42
C ARG A 80 43.70 2.16 4.24
N ARG A 81 43.58 3.38 4.75
CA ARG A 81 42.38 4.22 4.56
C ARG A 81 42.27 4.79 3.14
N GLN A 82 43.38 4.96 2.44
CA GLN A 82 43.38 5.43 1.05
C GLN A 82 43.04 4.30 0.06
N ASP A 83 43.29 3.04 0.44
CA ASP A 83 42.93 1.86 -0.36
C ASP A 83 41.40 1.76 -0.59
N PRO A 84 40.92 1.91 -1.84
CA PRO A 84 39.50 1.85 -2.15
C PRO A 84 38.84 0.51 -1.81
N ALA A 85 39.55 -0.62 -2.00
CA ALA A 85 39.01 -1.96 -1.77
C ALA A 85 38.78 -2.22 -0.28
N VAL A 86 39.68 -1.72 0.57
CA VAL A 86 39.51 -1.82 2.04
C VAL A 86 38.33 -0.98 2.52
N ARG A 87 38.20 0.26 2.02
CA ARG A 87 37.06 1.12 2.38
C ARG A 87 35.72 0.51 1.98
N GLU A 88 35.64 -0.04 0.76
CA GLU A 88 34.41 -0.64 0.27
C GLU A 88 34.00 -1.86 1.10
N ARG A 89 34.95 -2.75 1.42
CA ARG A 89 34.72 -3.90 2.29
C ARG A 89 34.28 -3.50 3.70
N GLU A 90 34.88 -2.46 4.29
CA GLU A 90 34.48 -1.96 5.60
C GLU A 90 33.08 -1.32 5.57
N ALA A 91 32.78 -0.55 4.53
CA ALA A 91 31.47 0.05 4.32
C ALA A 91 30.40 -1.02 4.13
N GLU A 92 30.69 -2.09 3.38
CA GLU A 92 29.80 -3.22 3.20
C GLU A 92 29.56 -3.96 4.51
N ALA A 93 30.62 -4.28 5.26
CA ALA A 93 30.48 -4.89 6.57
C ALA A 93 29.67 -4.01 7.54
N ALA A 94 29.80 -2.68 7.45
CA ALA A 94 28.98 -1.75 8.23
C ALA A 94 27.51 -1.73 7.76
N ARG A 95 27.24 -1.86 6.45
CA ARG A 95 25.88 -2.01 5.92
C ARG A 95 25.24 -3.31 6.41
N GLN A 96 25.97 -4.42 6.35
CA GLN A 96 25.52 -5.73 6.83
C GLN A 96 25.17 -5.69 8.33
N ARG A 97 26.06 -5.17 9.18
CA ARG A 97 25.78 -4.98 10.61
C ARG A 97 24.53 -4.17 10.88
N ARG A 98 24.35 -3.03 10.19
CA ARG A 98 23.12 -2.21 10.33
C ARG A 98 21.87 -2.99 9.90
N GLN A 99 21.96 -3.79 8.84
CA GLN A 99 20.85 -4.60 8.37
C GLN A 99 20.50 -5.70 9.38
N GLU A 100 21.50 -6.37 9.94
CA GLU A 100 21.33 -7.37 11.01
C GLU A 100 20.73 -6.76 12.27
N ASP A 101 21.20 -5.59 12.70
CA ASP A 101 20.66 -4.86 13.86
C ASP A 101 19.18 -4.51 13.65
N LEU A 102 18.82 -3.99 12.47
CA LEU A 102 17.43 -3.72 12.11
C LEU A 102 16.58 -5.00 12.12
N GLN A 103 17.11 -6.13 11.63
CA GLN A 103 16.42 -7.41 11.68
C GLN A 103 16.23 -7.90 13.12
N ASN A 104 17.24 -7.72 13.98
CA ASN A 104 17.19 -8.10 15.39
C ASN A 104 16.17 -7.26 16.15
N VAL A 105 16.15 -5.94 15.94
CA VAL A 105 15.11 -5.05 16.51
C VAL A 105 13.72 -5.50 16.07
N ARG A 106 13.51 -5.75 14.77
CA ARG A 106 12.23 -6.26 14.26
C ARG A 106 11.81 -7.59 14.90
N LYS A 107 12.75 -8.53 15.07
CA LYS A 107 12.52 -9.82 15.72
C LYS A 107 12.11 -9.63 17.19
N LEU A 108 12.82 -8.78 17.93
CA LEU A 108 12.53 -8.48 19.33
C LEU A 108 11.16 -7.80 19.49
N GLU A 109 10.83 -6.83 18.64
CA GLU A 109 9.51 -6.19 18.66
C GLU A 109 8.37 -7.16 18.33
N ALA A 110 8.59 -8.04 17.36
CA ALA A 110 7.62 -9.09 17.00
C ALA A 110 7.42 -10.07 18.16
N ALA A 111 8.50 -10.50 18.82
CA ALA A 111 8.44 -11.35 20.01
C ALA A 111 7.70 -10.67 21.16
N ARG A 112 8.00 -9.38 21.42
CA ARG A 112 7.29 -8.57 22.43
C ARG A 112 5.79 -8.47 22.14
N LYS A 113 5.41 -8.21 20.89
CA LYS A 113 4.00 -8.20 20.47
C LYS A 113 3.32 -9.56 20.66
N ARG A 114 4.01 -10.67 20.37
CA ARG A 114 3.49 -12.02 20.59
C ARG A 114 3.29 -12.31 22.08
N ALA A 115 4.28 -12.01 22.91
CA ALA A 115 4.19 -12.16 24.37
C ALA A 115 3.03 -11.33 24.94
N TYR A 116 2.87 -10.07 24.50
CA TYR A 116 1.74 -9.23 24.89
C TYR A 116 0.37 -9.83 24.53
N ARG A 117 0.23 -10.41 23.33
CA ARG A 117 -1.02 -11.10 22.94
C ARG A 117 -1.27 -12.39 23.73
N GLN A 118 -0.21 -13.08 24.17
CA GLN A 118 -0.33 -14.31 24.95
C GLN A 118 -0.65 -14.02 26.42
N ALA A 119 -0.17 -12.91 26.97
CA ALA A 119 -0.42 -12.51 28.35
C ALA A 119 -1.91 -12.19 28.59
N ASP A 120 -2.57 -11.54 27.62
CA ASP A 120 -4.01 -11.27 27.66
C ASP A 120 -4.63 -11.36 26.25
N PRO A 121 -5.08 -12.56 25.84
CA PRO A 121 -5.62 -12.80 24.51
C PRO A 121 -6.98 -12.12 24.29
N ASP A 122 -7.74 -11.84 25.34
CA ASP A 122 -9.07 -11.23 25.23
C ASP A 122 -8.98 -9.72 25.06
N ALA A 123 -8.13 -9.04 25.85
CA ALA A 123 -7.84 -7.62 25.66
C ALA A 123 -7.17 -7.36 24.30
N ALA A 124 -6.29 -8.24 23.84
CA ALA A 124 -5.67 -8.14 22.52
C ALA A 124 -6.72 -8.22 21.39
N ARG A 125 -7.64 -9.20 21.46
CA ARG A 125 -8.75 -9.33 20.51
C ARG A 125 -9.69 -8.13 20.55
N ALA A 126 -10.02 -7.62 21.73
CA ALA A 126 -10.87 -6.44 21.89
C ALA A 126 -10.24 -5.18 21.26
N ARG A 127 -8.93 -4.96 21.46
CA ARG A 127 -8.18 -3.85 20.85
C ARG A 127 -8.11 -3.97 19.33
N GLU A 128 -7.85 -5.18 18.81
CA GLU A 128 -7.82 -5.42 17.37
C GLU A 128 -9.20 -5.19 16.73
N ALA A 129 -10.26 -5.68 17.37
CA ALA A 129 -11.64 -5.43 16.95
C ALA A 129 -11.98 -3.94 16.96
N SER A 130 -11.55 -3.20 18.00
CA SER A 130 -11.72 -1.75 18.10
C SER A 130 -10.95 -1.00 16.99
N ALA A 131 -9.69 -1.34 16.75
CA ALA A 131 -8.89 -0.75 15.67
C ALA A 131 -9.49 -1.04 14.28
N LYS A 132 -10.03 -2.25 14.08
CA LYS A 132 -10.74 -2.62 12.84
C LYS A 132 -12.04 -1.84 12.69
N ARG A 133 -12.78 -1.62 13.78
CA ARG A 133 -13.97 -0.74 13.79
C ARG A 133 -13.60 0.69 13.44
N ILE A 134 -12.54 1.25 14.04
CA ILE A 134 -12.04 2.60 13.74
C ILE A 134 -11.63 2.72 12.27
N ARG A 135 -10.91 1.74 11.71
CA ARG A 135 -10.53 1.74 10.28
C ARG A 135 -11.73 1.64 9.35
N ARG A 136 -12.73 0.83 9.70
CA ARG A 136 -14.00 0.74 8.94
C ARG A 136 -14.86 1.99 9.09
N ALA A 137 -14.74 2.66 10.23
CA ALA A 137 -15.45 3.89 10.54
C ALA A 137 -14.74 5.13 10.00
N GLN A 138 -13.47 5.03 9.59
CA GLN A 138 -12.84 6.10 8.83
C GLN A 138 -13.62 6.23 7.52
N PRO A 139 -14.24 7.40 7.28
CA PRO A 139 -14.92 7.62 6.02
C PRO A 139 -13.87 7.50 4.92
N GLU A 140 -14.20 6.75 3.87
CA GLU A 140 -13.47 6.84 2.61
C GLU A 140 -13.32 8.32 2.25
N GLY A 141 -12.11 8.74 1.88
CA GLY A 141 -11.88 10.12 1.45
C GLY A 141 -12.88 10.50 0.37
N ALA A 142 -13.36 11.75 0.38
CA ALA A 142 -14.40 12.21 -0.54
C ALA A 142 -14.06 11.88 -2.00
N ASP A 143 -12.79 11.99 -2.38
CA ASP A 143 -12.29 11.67 -3.73
C ASP A 143 -12.43 10.18 -4.07
N THR A 144 -12.08 9.29 -3.13
CA THR A 144 -12.23 7.84 -3.34
C THR A 144 -13.68 7.43 -3.48
N ARG A 145 -14.57 8.05 -2.68
CA ARG A 145 -16.01 7.83 -2.80
C ARG A 145 -16.55 8.34 -4.12
N PHE A 146 -16.17 9.56 -4.53
CA PHE A 146 -16.61 10.12 -5.81
C PHE A 146 -16.16 9.25 -6.99
N LYS A 147 -14.90 8.81 -6.98
CA LYS A 147 -14.37 7.92 -8.01
C LYS A 147 -15.18 6.61 -8.07
N ARG A 148 -15.37 5.95 -6.93
CA ARG A 148 -16.14 4.70 -6.87
C ARG A 148 -17.60 4.87 -7.30
N ASP A 149 -18.25 5.95 -6.88
CA ASP A 149 -19.70 6.10 -7.07
C ASP A 149 -20.06 6.65 -8.48
N PHE A 150 -19.15 7.39 -9.14
CA PHE A 150 -19.44 8.11 -10.39
C PHE A 150 -18.46 7.86 -11.55
N LEU A 151 -17.18 7.59 -11.30
CA LEU A 151 -16.18 7.40 -12.36
C LEU A 151 -15.99 5.93 -12.73
N ASP A 152 -15.97 5.06 -11.71
CA ASP A 152 -15.78 3.62 -11.88
C ASP A 152 -17.10 2.90 -12.21
N VAL A 153 -18.20 3.65 -12.34
CA VAL A 153 -19.56 3.13 -12.54
C VAL A 153 -20.15 3.73 -13.81
N SER A 154 -20.67 2.86 -14.67
CA SER A 154 -21.35 3.27 -15.91
C SER A 154 -22.69 3.98 -15.63
N PHE A 155 -22.91 5.10 -16.31
CA PHE A 155 -24.20 5.78 -16.42
C PHE A 155 -25.03 5.25 -17.61
N GLY A 156 -26.34 5.50 -17.62
CA GLY A 156 -27.22 5.18 -18.75
C GLY A 156 -28.05 3.91 -18.57
N HIS A 157 -28.16 3.39 -17.36
CA HIS A 157 -29.00 2.22 -17.08
C HIS A 157 -30.43 2.67 -16.80
N SER A 158 -31.41 2.16 -17.55
CA SER A 158 -32.81 2.50 -17.33
C SER A 158 -33.43 1.74 -16.16
N CYS A 159 -34.32 2.42 -15.44
CA CYS A 159 -35.17 1.80 -14.42
C CYS A 159 -36.33 1.07 -15.09
N GLY A 160 -36.54 -0.21 -14.78
CA GLY A 160 -37.63 -1.02 -15.38
C GLY A 160 -39.06 -0.62 -15.00
N VAL A 161 -39.25 0.48 -14.27
CA VAL A 161 -40.59 0.98 -13.88
C VAL A 161 -40.85 2.41 -14.34
N CYS A 162 -39.87 3.31 -14.23
CA CYS A 162 -40.01 4.72 -14.62
C CYS A 162 -39.20 5.12 -15.85
N ASP A 163 -38.44 4.18 -16.43
CA ASP A 163 -37.59 4.34 -17.62
C ASP A 163 -36.56 5.49 -17.59
N ARG A 164 -36.36 6.10 -16.41
CA ARG A 164 -35.31 7.10 -16.19
C ARG A 164 -33.94 6.44 -16.17
N LEU A 165 -32.94 7.19 -16.61
CA LEU A 165 -31.54 6.76 -16.64
C LEU A 165 -30.85 7.01 -15.29
N TRP A 166 -30.09 6.02 -14.85
CA TRP A 166 -29.37 6.00 -13.59
C TRP A 166 -27.95 5.42 -13.77
N PHE A 167 -27.10 5.64 -12.77
CA PHE A 167 -25.89 4.85 -12.60
C PHE A 167 -26.26 3.42 -12.17
N SER A 168 -25.46 2.44 -12.58
CA SER A 168 -25.77 1.03 -12.26
C SER A 168 -25.82 0.75 -10.75
N ASN A 169 -24.99 1.43 -9.95
CA ASN A 169 -25.01 1.36 -8.49
C ASN A 169 -26.24 2.03 -7.82
N SER A 170 -27.02 2.80 -8.58
CA SER A 170 -28.25 3.47 -8.12
C SER A 170 -29.51 2.65 -8.41
N LEU A 171 -29.34 1.50 -9.09
CA LEU A 171 -30.41 0.54 -9.36
C LEU A 171 -30.29 -0.67 -8.44
N VAL A 172 -31.43 -1.15 -8.00
CA VAL A 172 -31.58 -2.28 -7.09
C VAL A 172 -32.38 -3.35 -7.81
N THR A 173 -31.97 -4.62 -7.69
CA THR A 173 -32.77 -5.74 -8.18
C THR A 173 -33.82 -6.11 -7.14
N ILE A 174 -35.00 -6.52 -7.58
CA ILE A 174 -36.11 -6.88 -6.67
C ILE A 174 -35.75 -8.09 -5.80
N SER A 175 -34.99 -9.02 -6.37
CA SER A 175 -34.40 -10.17 -5.69
C SER A 175 -33.58 -9.78 -4.45
N SER A 176 -32.93 -8.61 -4.46
CA SER A 176 -32.10 -8.13 -3.35
C SER A 176 -32.87 -7.53 -2.16
N ILE A 177 -34.19 -7.35 -2.29
CA ILE A 177 -35.03 -6.85 -1.19
C ILE A 177 -35.13 -7.93 -0.10
N LYS A 178 -34.58 -7.63 1.08
CA LYS A 178 -34.46 -8.57 2.21
C LYS A 178 -35.77 -8.88 2.92
N ASN A 179 -36.70 -7.92 2.97
CA ASN A 179 -37.99 -8.11 3.64
C ASN A 179 -38.95 -8.81 2.65
N ASP A 180 -39.37 -10.02 3.02
CA ASP A 180 -40.18 -10.89 2.16
C ASP A 180 -41.54 -10.27 1.84
N GLN A 181 -42.21 -9.62 2.80
CA GLN A 181 -43.49 -8.95 2.57
C GLN A 181 -43.33 -7.75 1.63
N ALA A 182 -42.30 -6.93 1.86
CA ALA A 182 -42.00 -5.79 1.00
C ALA A 182 -41.66 -6.23 -0.43
N ARG A 183 -40.94 -7.36 -0.57
CA ARG A 183 -40.63 -7.97 -1.86
C ARG A 183 -41.89 -8.51 -2.53
N ALA A 184 -42.77 -9.20 -1.80
CA ALA A 184 -44.04 -9.69 -2.30
C ALA A 184 -44.95 -8.55 -2.79
N ASN A 185 -45.05 -7.45 -2.03
CA ASN A 185 -45.76 -6.24 -2.44
C ASN A 185 -45.23 -5.70 -3.77
N ALA A 186 -43.91 -5.56 -3.90
CA ALA A 186 -43.27 -5.07 -5.11
C ALA A 186 -43.56 -5.97 -6.32
N ILE A 187 -43.44 -7.30 -6.15
CA ILE A 187 -43.74 -8.27 -7.21
C ILE A 187 -45.21 -8.19 -7.62
N ALA A 188 -46.14 -8.12 -6.67
CA ALA A 188 -47.57 -8.05 -6.95
C ALA A 188 -47.94 -6.80 -7.78
N VAL A 189 -47.37 -5.64 -7.44
CA VAL A 189 -47.58 -4.41 -8.24
C VAL A 189 -47.02 -4.59 -9.66
N LEU A 190 -45.84 -5.18 -9.81
CA LEU A 190 -45.21 -5.32 -11.12
C LEU A 190 -45.94 -6.32 -12.02
N GLN A 191 -46.41 -7.44 -11.46
CA GLN A 191 -47.21 -8.41 -12.22
C GLN A 191 -48.53 -7.79 -12.70
N ARG A 192 -49.13 -6.90 -11.90
CA ARG A 192 -50.37 -6.20 -12.25
C ARG A 192 -50.16 -5.15 -13.35
N GLU A 193 -49.14 -4.31 -13.21
CA GLU A 193 -48.93 -3.14 -14.09
C GLU A 193 -48.04 -3.45 -15.31
N PHE A 194 -47.19 -4.47 -15.22
CA PHE A 194 -46.20 -4.82 -16.24
C PHE A 194 -46.20 -6.32 -16.58
N PRO A 195 -47.35 -6.88 -17.01
CA PRO A 195 -47.50 -8.32 -17.24
C PRO A 195 -46.63 -8.85 -18.39
N ALA A 196 -46.23 -7.98 -19.33
CA ALA A 196 -45.44 -8.37 -20.50
C ALA A 196 -43.93 -8.52 -20.22
N SER A 197 -43.42 -7.98 -19.11
CA SER A 197 -41.99 -8.04 -18.82
C SER A 197 -41.67 -9.19 -17.86
N SER A 198 -41.08 -10.25 -18.41
CA SER A 198 -40.72 -11.51 -17.73
C SER A 198 -39.28 -11.55 -17.20
N GLY A 199 -38.54 -10.43 -17.29
CA GLY A 199 -37.13 -10.33 -16.89
C GLY A 199 -36.89 -9.89 -15.44
N GLU A 200 -35.62 -9.97 -15.00
CA GLU A 200 -35.20 -9.40 -13.70
C GLU A 200 -35.27 -7.86 -13.73
N TYR A 201 -36.18 -7.30 -12.96
CA TYR A 201 -36.35 -5.85 -12.86
C TYR A 201 -35.21 -5.21 -12.06
N LYS A 202 -34.53 -4.25 -12.69
CA LYS A 202 -33.65 -3.27 -12.04
C LYS A 202 -34.41 -1.97 -11.84
N ILE A 203 -34.55 -1.53 -10.60
CA ILE A 203 -35.39 -0.39 -10.23
C ILE A 203 -34.61 0.66 -9.44
N CYS A 204 -34.92 1.94 -9.62
CA CYS A 204 -34.32 3.00 -8.82
C CYS A 204 -34.92 3.03 -7.39
N TYR A 205 -34.23 3.69 -6.46
CA TYR A 205 -34.66 3.77 -5.06
C TYR A 205 -36.07 4.38 -4.89
N SER A 206 -36.40 5.43 -5.63
CA SER A 206 -37.74 6.06 -5.54
C SER A 206 -38.87 5.12 -5.98
N CYS A 207 -38.63 4.34 -7.05
CA CYS A 207 -39.60 3.33 -7.49
C CYS A 207 -39.68 2.20 -6.47
N LYS A 208 -38.54 1.72 -5.97
CA LYS A 208 -38.49 0.70 -4.91
C LYS A 208 -39.34 1.11 -3.70
N ASP A 209 -39.21 2.33 -3.20
CA ASP A 209 -39.94 2.78 -2.01
C ASP A 209 -41.47 2.80 -2.21
N SER A 210 -41.93 3.12 -3.42
CA SER A 210 -43.36 3.03 -3.76
C SER A 210 -43.82 1.57 -3.87
N LEU A 211 -43.04 0.73 -4.55
CA LEU A 211 -43.36 -0.68 -4.78
C LEU A 211 -43.43 -1.49 -3.49
N VAL A 212 -42.48 -1.29 -2.56
CA VAL A 212 -42.50 -1.99 -1.26
C VAL A 212 -43.71 -1.58 -0.41
N ALA A 213 -44.22 -0.36 -0.60
CA ALA A 213 -45.46 0.12 0.00
C ALA A 213 -46.72 -0.38 -0.73
N GLY A 214 -46.58 -1.22 -1.77
CA GLY A 214 -47.68 -1.76 -2.56
C GLY A 214 -48.33 -0.75 -3.51
N LYS A 215 -47.62 0.35 -3.84
CA LYS A 215 -48.11 1.43 -4.72
C LYS A 215 -47.36 1.45 -6.04
N VAL A 216 -48.05 1.91 -7.09
CA VAL A 216 -47.41 2.21 -8.38
C VAL A 216 -46.62 3.52 -8.23
N PRO A 217 -45.34 3.58 -8.64
CA PRO A 217 -44.59 4.83 -8.59
C PRO A 217 -45.26 5.96 -9.41
N PRO A 218 -45.26 7.22 -8.93
CA PRO A 218 -45.95 8.32 -9.63
C PRO A 218 -45.47 8.58 -11.06
N MET A 219 -44.18 8.37 -11.33
CA MET A 219 -43.55 8.55 -12.65
C MET A 219 -43.43 7.21 -13.40
N SER A 220 -44.33 6.26 -13.13
CA SER A 220 -44.35 4.95 -13.76
C SER A 220 -44.68 5.06 -15.24
N VAL A 221 -44.04 4.24 -16.07
CA VAL A 221 -44.40 4.12 -17.49
C VAL A 221 -45.83 3.58 -17.68
N SER A 222 -46.37 2.84 -16.70
CA SER A 222 -47.78 2.41 -16.72
C SER A 222 -48.78 3.57 -16.64
N TYR A 223 -48.34 4.75 -16.17
CA TYR A 223 -49.13 5.98 -16.16
C TYR A 223 -48.92 6.85 -17.41
N GLY A 224 -48.27 6.32 -18.45
CA GLY A 224 -48.03 7.04 -19.70
C GLY A 224 -46.80 7.95 -19.67
N TYR A 225 -45.95 7.85 -18.64
CA TYR A 225 -44.63 8.51 -18.62
C TYR A 225 -43.61 7.75 -19.48
N THR A 226 -43.95 7.50 -20.74
CA THR A 226 -43.10 6.86 -21.73
C THR A 226 -42.55 7.88 -22.71
N TYR A 227 -41.34 7.62 -23.20
CA TYR A 227 -40.84 8.37 -24.35
C TYR A 227 -41.56 7.92 -25.63
N PRO A 228 -41.81 8.83 -26.58
CA PRO A 228 -42.27 8.42 -27.91
C PRO A 228 -41.20 7.54 -28.57
N PRO A 229 -41.60 6.64 -29.49
CA PRO A 229 -40.66 5.80 -30.21
C PRO A 229 -39.64 6.68 -30.96
N LYS A 230 -38.37 6.27 -30.94
CA LYS A 230 -37.33 6.95 -31.69
C LYS A 230 -37.70 6.93 -33.18
N PRO A 231 -37.67 8.07 -33.89
CA PRO A 231 -37.95 8.11 -35.34
C PRO A 231 -36.94 7.27 -36.13
N ASP A 232 -37.41 6.51 -37.13
CA ASP A 232 -36.60 5.58 -37.92
C ASP A 232 -35.47 6.25 -38.71
N HIS A 233 -35.70 7.49 -39.15
CA HIS A 233 -34.76 8.24 -40.00
C HIS A 233 -33.94 9.28 -39.23
N LEU A 234 -33.82 9.16 -37.90
CA LEU A 234 -33.01 10.09 -37.13
C LEU A 234 -31.51 9.80 -37.36
N PRO A 235 -30.74 10.71 -37.99
CA PRO A 235 -29.31 10.51 -38.17
C PRO A 235 -28.60 10.37 -36.81
N PRO A 236 -27.44 9.69 -36.76
CA PRO A 236 -26.64 9.66 -35.54
C PRO A 236 -26.22 11.08 -35.19
N LEU A 237 -26.76 11.60 -34.08
CA LEU A 237 -26.45 12.94 -33.60
C LEU A 237 -25.06 12.94 -32.97
N ASN A 238 -24.26 13.94 -33.28
CA ASN A 238 -23.02 14.18 -32.55
C ASN A 238 -23.31 14.86 -31.20
N LEU A 239 -22.31 14.90 -30.31
CA LEU A 239 -22.48 15.46 -28.95
C LEU A 239 -22.97 16.92 -28.92
N VAL A 240 -22.67 17.70 -29.96
CA VAL A 240 -23.12 19.09 -30.07
C VAL A 240 -24.58 19.13 -30.47
N GLU A 241 -24.96 18.40 -31.52
CA GLU A 241 -26.34 18.28 -32.00
C GLU A 241 -27.28 17.74 -30.93
N GLU A 242 -26.86 16.72 -30.17
CA GLU A 242 -27.64 16.20 -29.04
C GLU A 242 -27.93 17.29 -28.00
N ARG A 243 -26.95 18.13 -27.68
CA ARG A 243 -27.09 19.22 -26.70
C ARG A 243 -27.90 20.40 -27.25
N LEU A 244 -27.84 20.65 -28.55
CA LEU A 244 -28.63 21.68 -29.22
C LEU A 244 -30.11 21.30 -29.29
N ILE A 245 -30.42 20.04 -29.59
CA ILE A 245 -31.82 19.56 -29.68
C ILE A 245 -32.44 19.38 -28.29
N ALA A 246 -31.64 18.97 -27.29
CA ALA A 246 -32.07 18.75 -25.92
C ALA A 246 -31.16 19.51 -24.92
N PRO A 247 -31.34 20.84 -24.77
CA PRO A 247 -30.58 21.62 -23.82
C PRO A 247 -30.81 21.12 -22.40
N ARG A 248 -29.71 20.91 -21.68
CA ARG A 248 -29.74 20.60 -20.25
C ARG A 248 -29.68 21.92 -19.51
N LEU A 249 -30.83 22.41 -19.04
CA LEU A 249 -30.90 23.64 -18.25
C LEU A 249 -30.67 23.31 -16.77
N PRO A 250 -29.55 23.77 -16.18
CA PRO A 250 -29.27 23.56 -14.77
C PRO A 250 -30.07 24.56 -13.91
N PHE A 251 -31.22 24.15 -13.38
CA PHE A 251 -31.95 24.88 -12.34
C PHE A 251 -31.36 24.56 -10.97
N MET A 252 -30.07 24.86 -10.80
CA MET A 252 -29.30 24.54 -9.60
C MET A 252 -28.81 25.79 -8.88
N SER A 253 -28.86 25.74 -7.55
CA SER A 253 -28.39 26.79 -6.65
C SER A 253 -27.20 26.27 -5.83
N ILE A 254 -26.15 27.08 -5.71
CA ILE A 254 -25.05 26.81 -4.78
C ILE A 254 -25.53 27.26 -3.40
N ARG A 255 -25.62 26.34 -2.44
CA ARG A 255 -26.09 26.59 -1.08
C ARG A 255 -25.05 26.16 -0.06
N ARG A 256 -24.96 26.91 1.03
CA ARG A 256 -24.14 26.51 2.18
C ARG A 256 -24.75 25.27 2.83
N LEU A 257 -23.96 24.22 3.02
CA LEU A 257 -24.42 23.01 3.73
C LEU A 257 -24.43 23.30 5.24
N THR A 258 -25.49 22.83 5.93
CA THR A 258 -25.72 23.13 7.36
C THR A 258 -24.79 22.36 8.29
N HIS A 259 -24.16 21.29 7.82
CA HIS A 259 -23.23 20.46 8.60
C HIS A 259 -21.85 20.45 7.92
N GLY A 260 -20.91 21.21 8.47
CA GLY A 260 -19.53 21.33 7.97
C GLY A 260 -19.13 22.78 7.76
N SER A 261 -18.15 23.27 8.51
CA SER A 261 -17.60 24.61 8.31
C SER A 261 -17.05 24.73 6.88
N VAL A 262 -17.59 25.68 6.11
CA VAL A 262 -17.11 26.11 4.78
C VAL A 262 -17.32 25.09 3.65
N GLN A 263 -18.46 24.38 3.63
CA GLN A 263 -18.86 23.58 2.46
C GLN A 263 -20.09 24.14 1.77
N TYR A 264 -19.99 24.29 0.45
CA TYR A 264 -21.10 24.62 -0.45
C TYR A 264 -21.52 23.37 -1.21
N GLY A 265 -22.83 23.14 -1.31
CA GLY A 265 -23.41 22.06 -2.11
C GLY A 265 -24.25 22.64 -3.24
N ILE A 266 -24.36 21.90 -4.34
CA ILE A 266 -25.23 22.25 -5.45
C ILE A 266 -26.58 21.58 -5.20
N LYS A 267 -27.66 22.37 -5.10
CA LYS A 267 -29.03 21.89 -4.93
C LYS A 267 -29.90 22.39 -6.07
N GLY A 268 -30.53 21.47 -6.78
CA GLY A 268 -31.54 21.76 -7.79
C GLY A 268 -31.65 20.66 -8.83
N GLN A 269 -32.47 20.90 -9.84
CA GLN A 269 -32.74 19.93 -10.90
C GLN A 269 -32.01 20.35 -12.19
N VAL A 270 -31.59 19.36 -12.97
CA VAL A 270 -31.24 19.59 -14.38
C VAL A 270 -32.46 19.17 -15.18
N VAL A 271 -33.02 20.10 -15.94
CA VAL A 271 -34.24 19.86 -16.72
C VAL A 271 -33.87 19.88 -18.19
N ASN A 272 -34.32 18.85 -18.92
CA ASN A 272 -34.28 18.87 -20.37
C ASN A 272 -35.52 19.62 -20.84
N VAL A 273 -35.33 20.75 -21.52
CA VAL A 273 -36.43 21.53 -22.06
C VAL A 273 -36.55 21.20 -23.55
N PRO A 274 -37.74 20.78 -24.04
CA PRO A 274 -37.93 20.58 -25.46
C PRO A 274 -37.75 21.92 -26.19
N ILE A 275 -36.81 21.96 -27.13
CA ILE A 275 -36.61 23.11 -28.00
C ILE A 275 -37.45 22.94 -29.26
N ASN A 276 -38.16 24.01 -29.66
CA ASN A 276 -38.69 24.12 -31.00
C ASN A 276 -37.54 24.54 -31.94
N VAL A 277 -36.91 23.56 -32.59
CA VAL A 277 -35.67 23.71 -33.38
C VAL A 277 -35.72 24.85 -34.42
N PRO A 278 -36.82 25.07 -35.19
CA PRO A 278 -36.91 26.16 -36.17
C PRO A 278 -36.69 27.55 -35.57
N THR A 279 -37.26 27.83 -34.39
CA THR A 279 -37.08 29.12 -33.70
C THR A 279 -35.67 29.32 -33.15
N THR A 280 -34.98 28.24 -32.76
CA THR A 280 -33.63 28.31 -32.18
C THR A 280 -32.56 28.50 -33.23
N VAL A 281 -32.70 27.86 -34.40
CA VAL A 281 -31.77 28.06 -35.52
C VAL A 281 -31.88 29.51 -36.06
N GLN A 282 -33.09 30.06 -36.17
CA GLN A 282 -33.30 31.45 -36.60
C GLN A 282 -32.75 32.50 -35.61
N THR A 283 -32.83 32.22 -34.30
CA THR A 283 -32.28 33.12 -33.28
C THR A 283 -30.75 33.04 -33.17
N GLU A 284 -30.15 31.86 -33.42
CA GLU A 284 -28.70 31.74 -33.46
C GLU A 284 -28.09 32.32 -34.75
N GLU A 285 -28.72 32.12 -35.93
CA GLU A 285 -28.27 32.80 -37.16
C GLU A 285 -28.29 34.32 -37.01
N SER A 286 -29.32 34.89 -36.36
CA SER A 286 -29.39 36.33 -36.11
C SER A 286 -28.41 36.82 -35.02
N LEU A 287 -28.04 35.99 -34.04
CA LEU A 287 -26.98 36.29 -33.07
C LEU A 287 -25.58 36.21 -33.68
N VAL A 288 -25.34 35.27 -34.59
CA VAL A 288 -24.08 35.18 -35.37
C VAL A 288 -23.96 36.38 -36.30
N TYR A 289 -25.04 36.80 -36.96
CA TYR A 289 -25.07 38.01 -37.79
C TYR A 289 -24.84 39.30 -37.00
N ARG A 290 -25.36 39.38 -35.76
CA ARG A 290 -25.10 40.51 -34.85
C ARG A 290 -23.69 40.54 -34.27
N ARG A 291 -22.97 39.42 -34.25
CA ARG A 291 -21.56 39.37 -33.79
C ARG A 291 -20.55 39.83 -34.85
N PHE A 292 -20.98 39.96 -36.12
CA PHE A 292 -20.11 40.30 -37.25
C PHE A 292 -20.31 41.71 -37.82
N THR A 293 -21.10 42.58 -37.16
CA THR A 293 -21.19 44.01 -37.53
C THR A 293 -20.55 44.86 -36.42
N PRO A 294 -19.50 45.65 -36.73
CA PRO A 294 -18.68 46.30 -35.71
C PRO A 294 -19.19 47.67 -35.26
N GLU A 295 -20.49 47.96 -35.36
CA GLU A 295 -21.04 49.20 -34.79
C GLU A 295 -22.48 48.98 -34.32
N LEU A 296 -22.70 48.97 -32.99
CA LEU A 296 -23.70 49.79 -32.28
C LEU A 296 -23.84 49.33 -30.80
N ARG A 297 -24.00 50.34 -29.94
CA ARG A 297 -24.00 50.35 -28.46
C ARG A 297 -25.10 49.46 -27.81
N PRO A 298 -24.97 49.10 -26.52
CA PRO A 298 -25.84 48.12 -25.89
C PRO A 298 -27.24 48.69 -25.66
N LEU A 299 -28.24 48.13 -26.35
CA LEU A 299 -29.65 48.27 -25.94
C LEU A 299 -30.01 47.07 -25.07
N ILE A 300 -30.23 47.32 -23.79
CA ILE A 300 -30.88 46.37 -22.87
C ILE A 300 -32.33 46.22 -23.38
N ILE A 301 -32.65 45.06 -23.94
CA ILE A 301 -34.04 44.69 -24.24
C ILE A 301 -34.49 43.74 -23.14
N ILE A 302 -35.26 44.28 -22.20
CA ILE A 302 -36.07 43.50 -21.25
C ILE A 302 -37.26 42.99 -22.03
N HIS A 303 -37.32 41.70 -22.33
CA HIS A 303 -38.57 41.06 -22.74
C HIS A 303 -39.40 40.76 -21.49
N HIS A 304 -40.39 41.62 -21.24
CA HIS A 304 -41.60 41.22 -20.54
C HIS A 304 -42.26 40.09 -21.34
N VAL A 305 -42.52 38.96 -20.69
CA VAL A 305 -43.41 37.93 -21.24
C VAL A 305 -44.61 37.88 -20.31
N ASP A 306 -45.71 38.43 -20.80
CA ASP A 306 -47.01 38.33 -20.16
C ASP A 306 -47.49 36.87 -20.15
N MET A 307 -47.88 36.39 -18.97
CA MET A 307 -48.57 35.12 -18.79
C MET A 307 -50.06 35.29 -19.10
N LEU A 308 -50.56 34.46 -20.01
CA LEU A 308 -51.92 33.91 -19.95
C LEU A 308 -51.80 32.39 -19.85
#